data_AF-A0AB38BLM6-F1
#
_entry.id   AF-A0AB38BLM6-F1
#
_cell.length_a   1.000
_cell.length_b   1.000
_cell.length_c   1.000
_cell.angle_alpha   90.00
_cell.angle_beta   90.00
_cell.angle_gamma   90.00
#
_symmetry.space_group_name_H-M   'P 1'
#
loop_
_entity.id
_entity.type
_entity.pdbx_description
1 polymer ?
#
loop_
_entity_poly.entity_id
_entity_poly.type
_entity_poly.pdbx_seq_one_letter_code
_entity_poly.pdbx_strand_id
1 'polypeptide(L)'
;YESAGIKKSSHTTQGNKYLKSSLFQAGGTAGRSKDEAFHNLYARISGRSSKMKAIIACAHKLIRIIYKILSTGEHYDAKKALGLRQQARAN
;
A
#
# COMPACT_ATOMS: atom_id res chain seq x y z
N TYR A 1 17.37 -14.68 2.85
CA TYR A 1 17.82 -15.88 2.13
C TYR A 1 17.33 -15.77 0.69
N GLU A 2 18.14 -15.19 -0.19
CA GLU A 2 17.85 -15.07 -1.62
C GLU A 2 18.51 -16.23 -2.36
N SER A 3 17.72 -17.04 -3.05
CA SER A 3 18.23 -17.99 -4.04
C SER A 3 17.97 -17.40 -5.43
N ALA A 4 19.03 -16.96 -6.11
CA ALA A 4 19.10 -16.83 -7.58
C ALA A 4 17.91 -16.13 -8.27
N GLY A 5 17.38 -15.04 -7.71
CA GLY A 5 16.27 -14.28 -8.33
C GLY A 5 14.91 -14.99 -8.34
N ILE A 6 14.80 -16.17 -7.73
CA ILE A 6 13.56 -16.94 -7.68
C ILE A 6 12.77 -16.53 -6.43
N LYS A 7 11.62 -15.88 -6.65
CA LYS A 7 10.68 -15.55 -5.57
C LYS A 7 10.06 -16.84 -5.03
N LYS A 8 10.55 -17.30 -3.87
CA LYS A 8 10.11 -18.55 -3.23
C LYS A 8 8.63 -18.55 -2.82
N SER A 9 8.03 -17.38 -2.57
CA SER A 9 6.59 -17.24 -2.31
C SER A 9 6.14 -15.79 -2.46
N SER A 10 4.92 -15.59 -2.98
CA SER A 10 4.22 -14.29 -2.97
C SER A 10 2.85 -14.41 -2.30
N HIS A 11 2.71 -15.40 -1.42
CA HIS A 11 1.44 -15.69 -0.78
C HIS A 11 1.05 -14.56 0.17
N THR A 12 -0.17 -14.06 0.00
CA THR A 12 -0.76 -13.10 0.95
C THR A 12 -1.40 -13.90 2.09
N THR A 13 -1.13 -13.53 3.34
CA THR A 13 -1.73 -14.17 4.51
C THR A 13 -3.25 -14.19 4.40
N GLN A 14 -3.87 -15.32 4.77
CA GLN A 14 -5.32 -15.41 4.87
C GLN A 14 -5.78 -14.59 6.07
N GLY A 15 -6.40 -13.44 5.81
CA GLY A 15 -7.06 -12.60 6.81
C GLY A 15 -8.58 -12.66 6.67
N ASN A 16 -9.29 -11.74 7.32
CA ASN A 16 -10.74 -11.65 7.19
C ASN A 16 -11.17 -11.40 5.73
N LYS A 17 -11.97 -12.31 5.18
CA LYS A 17 -12.45 -12.29 3.78
C LYS A 17 -13.23 -11.02 3.42
N TYR A 18 -14.04 -10.51 4.36
CA TYR A 18 -14.86 -9.32 4.13
C TYR A 18 -13.98 -8.07 4.09
N LEU A 19 -13.10 -7.91 5.07
CA LEU A 19 -12.16 -6.81 5.13
C LEU A 19 -11.27 -6.77 3.87
N LYS A 20 -10.81 -7.93 3.41
CA LYS A 20 -10.02 -8.06 2.19
C LYS A 20 -10.79 -7.59 0.94
N SER A 21 -12.05 -7.99 0.80
CA SER A 21 -12.89 -7.56 -0.32
C SER A 21 -13.16 -6.05 -0.31
N SER A 22 -13.51 -5.49 0.85
CA SER A 22 -13.73 -4.05 1.00
C SER A 22 -12.46 -3.25 0.69
N LEU A 23 -11.30 -3.69 1.20
CA LEU A 23 -10.02 -3.04 0.92
C LEU A 23 -9.60 -3.16 -0.54
N PHE A 24 -9.92 -4.28 -1.20
CA PHE A 24 -9.65 -4.44 -2.62
C PHE A 24 -10.45 -3.43 -3.46
N GLN A 25 -11.74 -3.26 -3.16
CA GLN A 25 -12.58 -2.26 -3.81
C GLN A 25 -12.06 -0.84 -3.54
N ALA A 26 -11.77 -0.51 -2.28
CA ALA A 26 -11.23 0.79 -1.88
C ALA A 26 -9.88 1.09 -2.56
N GLY A 27 -8.98 0.11 -2.60
CA GLY A 27 -7.68 0.23 -3.27
C GLY A 27 -7.81 0.42 -4.79
N GLY A 28 -8.81 -0.21 -5.42
CA GLY A 28 -9.10 -0.04 -6.84
C GLY A 28 -9.59 1.37 -7.17
N THR A 29 -10.44 1.94 -6.32
CA THR A 29 -10.89 3.33 -6.45
C THR A 29 -9.75 4.31 -6.16
N ALA A 30 -8.96 4.06 -5.11
CA ALA A 30 -7.81 4.90 -4.75
C ALA A 30 -6.75 4.96 -5.85
N GLY A 31 -6.42 3.83 -6.50
CA GLY A 31 -5.46 3.80 -7.60
C GLY A 31 -5.90 4.55 -8.86
N ARG A 32 -7.21 4.77 -9.04
CA ARG A 32 -7.79 5.57 -10.14
C ARG A 32 -8.09 7.02 -9.74
N SER A 33 -7.90 7.37 -8.47
CA SER A 33 -8.15 8.72 -7.97
C SER A 33 -7.07 9.70 -8.42
N LYS A 34 -7.33 11.00 -8.27
CA LYS A 34 -6.37 12.08 -8.54
C LYS A 34 -5.33 12.26 -7.42
N ASP A 35 -5.33 11.39 -6.40
CA ASP A 35 -4.30 11.41 -5.37
C ASP A 35 -2.97 10.94 -5.98
N GLU A 36 -2.03 11.88 -6.08
CA GLU A 36 -0.73 11.66 -6.71
C GLU A 36 0.02 10.48 -6.09
N ALA A 37 -0.10 10.26 -4.78
CA ALA A 37 0.67 9.23 -4.10
C ALA A 37 0.10 7.82 -4.30
N PHE A 38 -1.23 7.67 -4.41
CA PHE A 38 -1.85 6.40 -4.77
C PHE A 38 -1.79 6.14 -6.28
N HIS A 39 -1.95 7.18 -7.09
CA HIS A 39 -1.82 7.10 -8.55
C HIS A 39 -0.42 6.64 -8.97
N ASN A 40 0.63 7.29 -8.45
CA ASN A 40 2.02 6.93 -8.75
C ASN A 40 2.37 5.52 -8.27
N LEU A 41 1.85 5.10 -7.11
CA LEU A 41 2.01 3.74 -6.61
C LEU A 41 1.35 2.72 -7.55
N TYR A 42 0.11 3.00 -7.97
CA TYR A 42 -0.64 2.14 -8.87
C TYR A 42 0.07 2.00 -10.22
N ALA A 43 0.39 3.12 -10.87
CA ALA A 43 1.07 3.15 -12.18
C ALA A 43 2.40 2.39 -12.15
N ARG A 44 3.23 2.63 -11.12
CA ARG A 44 4.51 1.94 -10.94
C ARG A 44 4.35 0.42 -10.81
N ILE A 45 3.37 -0.04 -10.03
CA ILE A 45 3.18 -1.47 -9.79
C ILE A 45 2.46 -2.14 -10.95
N SER A 46 1.52 -1.46 -11.62
CA SER A 46 0.87 -1.98 -12.82
C SER A 46 1.81 -2.08 -14.02
N GLY A 47 2.85 -1.25 -14.08
CA GLY A 47 3.90 -1.36 -15.11
C GLY A 47 4.83 -2.55 -14.89
N ARG A 48 5.08 -2.94 -13.64
CA ARG A 48 5.97 -4.07 -13.28
C ARG A 48 5.23 -5.38 -13.02
N SER A 49 3.93 -5.33 -12.77
CA SER A 49 3.14 -6.45 -12.27
C SER A 49 1.69 -6.40 -12.73
N SER A 50 0.90 -7.41 -12.40
CA SER A 50 -0.51 -7.43 -12.80
C SER A 50 -1.32 -6.31 -12.13
N LYS A 51 -2.34 -5.81 -12.82
CA LYS A 51 -3.28 -4.79 -12.32
C LYS A 51 -3.86 -5.16 -10.94
N MET A 52 -4.12 -6.45 -10.72
CA MET A 52 -4.61 -6.96 -9.43
C MET A 52 -3.60 -6.79 -8.30
N LYS A 53 -2.31 -7.03 -8.57
CA LYS A 53 -1.24 -6.80 -7.58
C LYS A 53 -1.08 -5.31 -7.26
N ALA A 54 -1.30 -4.43 -8.23
CA ALA A 54 -1.31 -2.98 -8.01
C ALA A 54 -2.46 -2.55 -7.08
N ILE A 55 -3.66 -3.09 -7.28
CA ILE A 55 -4.81 -2.83 -6.39
C ILE A 55 -4.51 -3.30 -4.96
N ILE A 56 -3.98 -4.53 -4.81
CA ILE A 56 -3.63 -5.09 -3.50
C ILE A 56 -2.55 -4.24 -2.80
N ALA A 57 -1.58 -3.72 -3.54
CA ALA A 57 -0.56 -2.83 -2.98
C ALA A 57 -1.14 -1.49 -2.49
N CYS A 58 -2.09 -0.91 -3.24
CA CYS A 58 -2.80 0.29 -2.80
C CYS A 58 -3.64 0.03 -1.54
N ALA A 59 -4.38 -1.09 -1.53
CA ALA A 59 -5.13 -1.57 -0.39
C ALA A 59 -4.24 -1.77 0.85
N HIS A 60 -3.06 -2.35 0.68
CA HIS A 60 -2.09 -2.55 1.76
C HIS A 60 -1.58 -1.21 2.32
N LYS A 61 -1.35 -0.21 1.46
CA LYS A 61 -0.95 1.13 1.91
C LYS A 61 -2.07 1.83 2.68
N LEU A 62 -3.33 1.70 2.24
CA LEU A 62 -4.50 2.23 2.94
C LEU A 62 -4.64 1.65 4.36
N ILE A 63 -4.58 0.32 4.51
CA ILE A 63 -4.69 -0.29 5.85
C ILE A 63 -3.53 0.09 6.77
N ARG A 64 -2.31 0.29 6.24
CA ARG A 64 -1.18 0.79 7.03
C ARG A 64 -1.41 2.21 7.54
N ILE A 65 -2.02 3.08 6.73
CA ILE A 65 -2.40 4.43 7.13
C ILE A 65 -3.46 4.37 8.24
N ILE A 66 -4.53 3.60 8.03
CA ILE A 66 -5.61 3.43 9.02
C ILE A 66 -5.06 2.90 10.33
N TYR A 67 -4.25 1.85 10.30
CA TYR A 67 -3.62 1.28 11.48
C TYR A 67 -2.75 2.32 12.20
N LYS A 68 -2.00 3.13 11.46
CA LYS A 68 -1.16 4.16 12.07
C LYS A 68 -2.02 5.19 12.79
N ILE A 69 -3.06 5.72 12.15
CA ILE A 69 -4.00 6.67 12.77
C ILE A 69 -4.60 6.10 14.05
N LEU A 70 -5.14 4.87 13.98
CA LEU A 70 -5.75 4.20 15.14
C LEU A 70 -4.75 3.93 16.27
N SER A 71 -3.50 3.59 15.93
CA SER A 71 -2.46 3.26 16.91
C SER A 71 -1.86 4.49 17.59
N THR A 72 -1.80 5.64 16.92
CA THR A 72 -1.22 6.87 17.50
C THR A 72 -2.26 7.82 18.10
N GLY A 73 -3.55 7.68 17.76
CA GLY A 73 -4.59 8.60 18.23
C GLY A 73 -4.45 10.04 17.71
N GLU A 74 -3.46 10.30 16.85
CA GLU A 74 -3.23 11.59 16.19
C GLU A 74 -4.18 11.75 14.99
N HIS A 75 -4.60 12.99 14.73
CA HIS A 75 -5.40 13.34 13.55
C HIS A 75 -4.61 13.08 12.25
N TYR A 76 -5.32 12.74 11.17
CA TYR A 76 -4.72 12.43 9.87
C TYR A 76 -3.90 13.63 9.34
N ASP A 77 -2.58 13.50 9.37
CA ASP A 77 -1.66 14.40 8.65
C ASP A 77 -1.25 13.73 7.32
N ALA A 78 -1.66 14.33 6.21
CA ALA A 78 -1.35 13.87 4.86
C ALA A 78 0.16 13.70 4.62
N LYS A 79 1.02 14.49 5.29
CA LYS A 79 2.49 14.40 5.15
C LYS A 79 3.06 13.18 5.86
N LYS A 80 2.48 12.79 7.00
CA LYS A 80 2.94 11.69 7.87
C LYS A 80 2.39 10.33 7.39
N ALA A 81 1.14 10.31 6.91
CA ALA A 81 0.44 9.11 6.47
C ALA A 81 1.09 8.42 5.24
N LEU A 82 1.66 9.20 4.33
CA LEU A 82 2.22 8.67 3.10
C LEU A 82 3.53 7.89 3.28
N GLY A 83 4.08 7.86 4.50
CA GLY A 83 5.34 7.18 4.76
C GLY A 83 6.46 7.74 3.89
N LEU A 84 6.46 9.07 3.66
CA LEU A 84 7.72 9.76 3.49
C LEU A 84 8.51 9.40 4.74
N ARG A 85 9.35 8.36 4.64
CA ARG A 85 10.60 8.37 5.38
C ARG A 85 11.15 9.74 5.03
N GLN A 86 11.05 10.70 5.94
CA GLN A 86 12.11 11.70 6.00
C GLN A 86 13.34 10.82 6.15
N GLN A 87 14.03 10.58 5.03
CA GLN A 87 15.43 10.21 5.12
C GLN A 87 15.98 11.35 5.96
N ALA A 88 16.30 11.03 7.20
CA ALA A 88 17.13 11.89 8.00
C ALA A 88 18.39 12.11 7.15
N ARG A 89 18.43 13.25 6.45
CA ARG A 89 19.68 13.88 6.05
C ARG A 89 20.29 14.35 7.36
N ALA A 90 20.94 13.43 8.05
CA ALA A 90 21.97 13.77 9.01
C ALA A 90 23.23 14.00 8.18
N ASN A 91 23.74 15.23 8.27
CA ASN A 91 25.00 15.82 7.79
C ASN A 91 25.87 15.00 6.84
#